data_AF-A0A1I0SXR4-F1
#
_entry.id   AF-A0A1I0SXR4-F1
#
_cell.length_a   1.000
_cell.length_b   1.000
_cell.length_c   1.000
_cell.angle_alpha   90.00
_cell.angle_beta   90.00
_cell.angle_gamma   90.00
#
_symmetry.space_group_name_H-M   'P 1'
#
loop_
_entity.id
_entity.type
_entity.pdbx_description
1 polymer ?
#
loop_
_entity_poly.entity_id
_entity_poly.type
_entity_poly.pdbx_seq_one_letter_code
_entity_poly.pdbx_strand_id
1 'polypeptide(L)'
;MPLNNSQNSQNSQNSQNSQNSQALQSAGGQAVLLAQALNIAREGIIDPEATGSKTPHREPLSPAKRLGRIEFAFAQSVLLSEMLDSLTIAPEPDQNPLSHIKVLARDGGNETTILKLNQPSDGDFAEELKLILGYATLRPERLPEIEVQTADLISFYASILPIQPARAKMINYLLELGLNLATAIVQRVKLAFDAPRPDVLSDQVQPMIDMPLHGSYPSGHATQAFTLAMLLTILTRKREAHSARIKPDSQLFRMAARIAANRTVAGVHFPSDSVSGALLGITLARWIAIRAGAVNQDCPSYDFDARLWGDQAPGGNRDFYLARLCDVLNDGHPCLQIGAAVTGPVSPVVKGVWDMAREEWGQRWS
;
A
#
# COMPACT_ATOMS: atom_id res chain seq x y z
N MET A 1 -4.04 -24.02 -31.68
CA MET A 1 -4.97 -22.93 -31.31
C MET A 1 -4.24 -22.06 -30.30
N PRO A 2 -4.18 -20.74 -30.50
CA PRO A 2 -3.16 -19.90 -29.90
C PRO A 2 -3.43 -19.66 -28.41
N LEU A 3 -2.36 -19.79 -27.63
CA LEU A 3 -2.29 -19.49 -26.19
C LEU A 3 -2.32 -17.97 -26.01
N ASN A 4 -3.43 -17.44 -25.52
CA ASN A 4 -3.51 -16.04 -25.13
C ASN A 4 -2.95 -15.83 -23.73
N ASN A 5 -2.00 -14.90 -23.68
CA ASN A 5 -1.09 -14.53 -22.62
C ASN A 5 -1.83 -13.96 -21.40
N SER A 6 -1.91 -14.70 -20.29
CA SER A 6 -2.47 -14.23 -19.01
C SER A 6 -1.36 -13.66 -18.12
N GLN A 7 -0.96 -12.42 -18.39
CA GLN A 7 -0.13 -11.62 -17.48
C GLN A 7 -0.92 -10.37 -17.10
N ASN A 8 -1.56 -10.35 -15.92
CA ASN A 8 -2.21 -9.13 -15.45
C ASN A 8 -2.28 -8.92 -13.92
N SER A 9 -1.21 -9.25 -13.20
CA SER A 9 -0.97 -8.74 -11.84
C SER A 9 0.14 -7.66 -11.79
N GLN A 10 0.73 -7.31 -12.93
CA GLN A 10 1.70 -6.21 -13.09
C GLN A 10 1.05 -4.91 -13.60
N ASN A 11 -0.29 -4.81 -13.61
CA ASN A 11 -1.00 -3.80 -14.38
C ASN A 11 -1.10 -2.38 -13.76
N SER A 12 -0.65 -2.17 -12.52
CA SER A 12 -0.51 -0.79 -11.99
C SER A 12 0.63 -0.04 -12.67
N GLN A 13 1.63 -0.73 -13.22
CA GLN A 13 2.66 -0.15 -14.09
C GLN A 13 2.23 -0.08 -15.56
N ASN A 14 1.19 -0.80 -15.97
CA ASN A 14 0.80 -0.92 -17.38
C ASN A 14 -0.41 -0.06 -17.77
N SER A 15 -1.18 0.53 -16.83
CA SER A 15 -2.18 1.54 -17.18
C SER A 15 -1.53 2.80 -17.77
N GLN A 16 -0.27 3.06 -17.42
CA GLN A 16 0.60 4.02 -18.10
C GLN A 16 1.14 3.47 -19.45
N ASN A 17 1.15 2.15 -19.68
CA ASN A 17 1.58 1.55 -20.95
C ASN A 17 0.47 1.42 -22.01
N SER A 18 -0.81 1.33 -21.63
CA SER A 18 -1.89 1.18 -22.62
C SER A 18 -2.09 2.46 -23.45
N GLN A 19 -1.98 3.64 -22.81
CA GLN A 19 -1.89 4.93 -23.51
C GLN A 19 -0.58 5.09 -24.31
N ASN A 20 0.47 4.36 -23.93
CA ASN A 20 1.74 4.31 -24.66
C ASN A 20 1.68 3.43 -25.91
N SER A 21 0.75 2.47 -26.03
CA SER A 21 0.74 1.52 -27.17
C SER A 21 0.35 2.16 -28.51
N GLN A 22 -0.58 3.13 -28.51
CA GLN A 22 -0.87 3.95 -29.69
C GLN A 22 0.17 5.08 -29.87
N ALA A 23 0.82 5.51 -28.79
CA ALA A 23 1.95 6.42 -28.86
C ALA A 23 3.25 5.73 -29.34
N LEU A 24 3.40 4.41 -29.22
CA LEU A 24 4.65 3.68 -29.51
C LEU A 24 4.97 3.61 -31.00
N GLN A 25 3.96 3.54 -31.87
CA GLN A 25 4.17 3.56 -33.32
C GLN A 25 4.56 4.95 -33.86
N SER A 26 4.08 6.03 -33.23
CA SER A 26 4.50 7.41 -33.54
C SER A 26 5.75 7.86 -32.76
N ALA A 27 5.97 7.33 -31.56
CA ALA A 27 7.12 7.60 -30.70
C ALA A 27 8.40 6.94 -31.21
N GLY A 28 8.33 5.79 -31.89
CA GLY A 28 9.50 5.20 -32.54
C GLY A 28 10.09 6.12 -33.61
N GLY A 29 9.23 6.69 -34.46
CA GLY A 29 9.64 7.67 -35.48
C GLY A 29 10.12 8.99 -34.87
N GLN A 30 9.41 9.51 -33.85
CA GLN A 30 9.83 10.72 -33.14
C GLN A 30 11.14 10.54 -32.37
N ALA A 31 11.39 9.36 -31.78
CA ALA A 31 12.64 9.06 -31.08
C ALA A 31 13.84 9.00 -32.05
N VAL A 32 13.65 8.42 -33.23
CA VAL A 32 14.68 8.41 -34.29
C VAL A 32 14.97 9.83 -34.78
N LEU A 33 13.94 10.62 -35.07
CA LEU A 33 14.08 12.02 -35.48
C LEU A 33 14.74 12.87 -34.38
N LEU A 34 14.39 12.64 -33.11
CA LEU A 34 15.01 13.31 -31.97
C LEU A 34 16.50 12.96 -31.88
N ALA A 35 16.86 11.69 -32.00
CA ALA A 35 18.26 11.26 -31.98
C ALA A 35 19.06 11.90 -33.13
N GLN A 36 18.49 11.94 -34.33
CA GLN A 36 19.10 12.60 -35.49
C GLN A 36 19.25 14.11 -35.27
N ALA A 37 18.20 14.78 -34.80
CA ALA A 37 18.24 16.21 -34.51
C ALA A 37 19.29 16.56 -33.44
N LEU A 38 19.38 15.75 -32.36
CA LEU A 38 20.39 15.91 -31.32
C LEU A 38 21.81 15.71 -31.86
N ASN A 39 22.02 14.73 -32.75
CA ASN A 39 23.31 14.51 -33.40
C ASN A 39 23.69 15.68 -34.31
N ILE A 40 22.79 16.15 -35.16
CA ILE A 40 23.03 17.32 -36.02
C ILE A 40 23.35 18.55 -35.18
N ALA A 41 22.57 18.81 -34.12
CA ALA A 41 22.80 19.92 -33.21
C ALA A 41 24.18 19.82 -32.53
N ARG A 42 24.56 18.62 -32.06
CA ARG A 42 25.89 18.36 -31.50
C ARG A 42 26.99 18.70 -32.50
N GLU A 43 26.94 18.13 -33.71
CA GLU A 43 27.96 18.37 -34.74
C GLU A 43 28.12 19.86 -35.06
N GLY A 44 27.03 20.64 -35.01
CA GLY A 44 27.06 22.08 -35.24
C GLY A 44 27.67 22.93 -34.13
N ILE A 45 27.87 22.40 -32.92
CA ILE A 45 28.33 23.18 -31.74
C ILE A 45 29.57 22.61 -31.05
N ILE A 46 30.07 21.43 -31.44
CA ILE A 46 31.26 20.86 -30.83
C ILE A 46 32.51 21.67 -31.17
N ASP A 47 33.40 21.82 -30.20
CA ASP A 47 34.74 22.33 -30.44
C ASP A 47 35.63 21.20 -31.00
N PRO A 48 36.15 21.30 -32.24
CA PRO A 48 36.99 20.27 -32.84
C PRO A 48 38.32 20.07 -32.09
N GLU A 49 38.73 21.01 -31.22
CA GLU A 49 39.95 20.93 -30.42
C GLU A 49 39.69 20.58 -28.94
N ALA A 50 38.50 20.11 -28.57
CA ALA A 50 38.09 19.92 -27.17
C ALA A 50 39.15 19.24 -26.28
N THR A 51 39.84 20.03 -25.45
CA THR A 51 40.93 19.58 -24.55
C THR A 51 40.55 19.48 -23.07
N GLY A 52 39.27 19.64 -22.69
CA GLY A 52 38.91 19.81 -21.28
C GLY A 52 38.00 18.74 -20.69
N SER A 53 38.51 17.56 -20.31
CA SER A 53 37.77 16.72 -19.36
C SER A 53 37.72 17.42 -18.01
N LYS A 54 36.53 17.74 -17.50
CA LYS A 54 36.40 18.31 -16.16
C LYS A 54 36.56 17.22 -15.11
N THR A 55 37.42 17.45 -14.12
CA THR A 55 37.40 16.63 -12.90
C THR A 55 36.20 17.08 -12.04
N PRO A 56 35.28 16.18 -11.65
CA PRO A 56 34.11 16.57 -10.88
C PRO A 56 34.48 16.95 -9.43
N HIS A 57 34.09 18.14 -8.99
CA HIS A 57 34.13 18.54 -7.58
C HIS A 57 32.87 18.03 -6.88
N ARG A 58 32.94 16.81 -6.35
CA ARG A 58 31.77 16.14 -5.74
C ARG A 58 31.52 16.65 -4.31
N GLU A 59 30.41 17.34 -4.11
CA GLU A 59 29.88 17.63 -2.78
C GLU A 59 29.27 16.37 -2.13
N PRO A 60 29.50 16.12 -0.83
CA PRO A 60 28.92 14.98 -0.12
C PRO A 60 27.40 15.15 0.03
N LEU A 61 26.62 14.30 -0.66
CA LEU A 61 25.18 14.21 -0.48
C LEU A 61 24.81 13.06 0.45
N SER A 62 23.77 13.25 1.26
CA SER A 62 23.11 12.16 2.00
C SER A 62 22.54 11.11 1.04
N PRO A 63 22.43 9.83 1.45
CA PRO A 63 21.83 8.79 0.61
C PRO A 63 20.45 9.17 0.05
N ALA A 64 19.58 9.77 0.87
CA ALA A 64 18.26 10.21 0.42
C ALA A 64 18.31 11.30 -0.66
N LYS A 65 19.23 12.27 -0.57
CA LYS A 65 19.42 13.28 -1.63
C LYS A 65 19.95 12.67 -2.93
N ARG A 66 20.70 11.56 -2.86
CA ARG A 66 21.19 10.84 -4.04
C ARG A 66 20.06 10.11 -4.78
N LEU A 67 18.97 9.73 -4.11
CA LEU A 67 17.79 9.17 -4.78
C LEU A 67 17.20 10.14 -5.82
N GLY A 68 17.30 11.45 -5.58
CA GLY A 68 16.86 12.45 -6.54
C GLY A 68 17.70 12.54 -7.82
N ARG A 69 18.84 11.84 -7.90
CA ARG A 69 19.73 11.80 -9.08
C ARG A 69 19.52 10.57 -9.96
N ILE A 70 18.62 9.66 -9.58
CA ILE A 70 18.29 8.45 -10.34
C ILE A 70 16.80 8.46 -10.70
N GLU A 71 16.42 7.59 -11.62
CA GLU A 71 15.05 7.40 -12.03
C GLU A 71 14.18 6.95 -10.84
N PHE A 72 12.94 7.43 -10.80
CA PHE A 72 12.01 7.18 -9.70
C PHE A 72 11.84 5.70 -9.39
N ALA A 73 11.71 4.85 -10.41
CA ALA A 73 11.54 3.41 -10.24
C ALA A 73 12.75 2.74 -9.54
N PHE A 74 13.97 3.18 -9.83
CA PHE A 74 15.16 2.66 -9.14
C PHE A 74 15.26 3.19 -7.72
N ALA A 75 14.89 4.45 -7.48
CA ALA A 75 14.80 4.96 -6.12
C ALA A 75 13.77 4.21 -5.27
N GLN A 76 12.60 3.86 -5.84
CA GLN A 76 11.60 3.04 -5.18
C GLN A 76 12.10 1.62 -4.90
N SER A 77 12.87 1.03 -5.82
CA SER A 77 13.48 -0.29 -5.62
C SER A 77 14.46 -0.29 -4.43
N VAL A 78 15.27 0.76 -4.29
CA VAL A 78 16.18 0.93 -3.13
C VAL A 78 15.39 1.07 -1.83
N LEU A 79 14.38 1.94 -1.80
CA LEU A 79 13.55 2.15 -0.61
C LEU A 79 12.76 0.90 -0.20
N LEU A 80 12.24 0.15 -1.17
CA LEU A 80 11.52 -1.09 -0.93
C LEU A 80 12.44 -2.16 -0.34
N SER A 81 13.65 -2.32 -0.89
CA SER A 81 14.65 -3.29 -0.36
C SER A 81 14.96 -3.01 1.11
N GLU A 82 15.20 -1.74 1.45
CA GLU A 82 15.47 -1.31 2.83
C GLU A 82 14.35 -1.66 3.82
N MET A 83 13.10 -1.61 3.36
CA MET A 83 11.95 -1.99 4.18
C MET A 83 11.74 -3.50 4.22
N LEU A 84 11.93 -4.21 3.10
CA LEU A 84 11.79 -5.67 3.04
C LEU A 84 12.84 -6.40 3.88
N ASP A 85 14.07 -5.88 3.96
CA ASP A 85 15.11 -6.43 4.84
C ASP A 85 14.74 -6.34 6.33
N SER A 86 13.79 -5.48 6.67
CA SER A 86 13.31 -5.27 8.04
C SER A 86 12.07 -6.08 8.42
N LEU A 87 11.47 -6.82 7.47
CA LEU A 87 10.21 -7.52 7.67
C LEU A 87 10.31 -8.99 7.24
N THR A 88 9.66 -9.87 7.98
CA THR A 88 9.57 -11.29 7.63
C THR A 88 8.16 -11.80 7.87
N ILE A 89 7.68 -12.66 6.97
CA ILE A 89 6.42 -13.38 7.13
C ILE A 89 6.75 -14.78 7.59
N ALA A 90 6.28 -15.14 8.78
CA ALA A 90 6.44 -16.45 9.38
C ALA A 90 5.08 -17.15 9.43
N PRO A 91 4.81 -18.10 8.50
CA PRO A 91 3.67 -19.01 8.63
C PRO A 91 3.90 -19.97 9.80
N GLU A 92 2.82 -20.50 10.39
CA GLU A 92 2.97 -21.64 11.31
C GLU A 92 3.50 -22.87 10.57
N PRO A 93 4.50 -23.58 11.12
CA PRO A 93 4.91 -24.86 10.57
C PRO A 93 3.79 -25.89 10.74
N ASP A 94 3.64 -26.77 9.74
CA ASP A 94 2.87 -28.02 9.81
C ASP A 94 1.32 -27.93 9.84
N GLN A 95 0.71 -26.77 9.55
CA GLN A 95 -0.74 -26.65 9.30
C GLN A 95 -1.03 -26.31 7.83
N ASN A 96 -1.97 -27.03 7.21
CA ASN A 96 -2.51 -26.72 5.89
C ASN A 96 -4.00 -27.11 5.80
N PRO A 97 -4.93 -26.16 5.60
CA PRO A 97 -4.72 -24.72 5.46
C PRO A 97 -4.19 -24.07 6.75
N LEU A 98 -3.42 -22.97 6.59
CA LEU A 98 -2.88 -22.22 7.73
C LEU A 98 -3.99 -21.48 8.48
N SER A 99 -4.01 -21.63 9.81
CA SER A 99 -4.97 -20.91 10.65
C SER A 99 -4.54 -19.47 10.94
N HIS A 100 -3.23 -19.22 11.03
CA HIS A 100 -2.68 -17.90 11.31
C HIS A 100 -1.26 -17.70 10.80
N ILE A 101 -0.85 -16.43 10.72
CA ILE A 101 0.49 -16.00 10.32
C ILE A 101 1.01 -14.92 11.24
N LYS A 102 2.33 -14.74 11.26
CA LYS A 102 2.99 -13.62 11.93
C LYS A 102 3.76 -12.77 10.92
N VAL A 103 3.61 -11.46 11.04
CA VAL A 103 4.50 -10.45 10.47
C VAL A 103 5.49 -10.07 11.56
N LEU A 104 6.77 -10.26 11.28
CA LEU A 104 7.88 -10.03 12.21
C LEU A 104 8.70 -8.83 11.75
N ALA A 105 9.02 -7.94 12.68
CA ALA A 105 10.05 -6.92 12.52
C ALA A 105 11.42 -7.50 12.86
N ARG A 106 12.44 -7.17 12.05
CA ARG A 106 13.82 -7.60 12.23
C ARG A 106 14.71 -6.46 12.74
N ASP A 107 15.46 -6.74 13.80
CA ASP A 107 16.49 -5.86 14.33
C ASP A 107 17.73 -6.64 14.77
N GLY A 108 18.84 -6.49 14.05
CA GLY A 108 20.14 -7.04 14.47
C GLY A 108 20.19 -8.55 14.72
N GLY A 109 19.27 -9.33 14.13
CA GLY A 109 19.12 -10.77 14.35
C GLY A 109 17.97 -11.16 15.28
N ASN A 110 17.35 -10.21 15.98
CA ASN A 110 16.13 -10.42 16.74
C ASN A 110 14.89 -10.26 15.85
N GLU A 111 13.88 -11.08 16.12
CA GLU A 111 12.58 -11.03 15.45
C GLU A 111 11.48 -10.76 16.48
N THR A 112 10.72 -9.69 16.27
CA THR A 112 9.61 -9.31 17.14
C THR A 112 8.32 -9.30 16.33
N THR A 113 7.27 -9.95 16.83
CA THR A 113 5.96 -9.92 16.17
C THR A 113 5.37 -8.52 16.22
N ILE A 114 5.04 -7.97 15.05
CA ILE A 114 4.32 -6.69 14.92
C ILE A 114 2.84 -6.90 14.59
N LEU A 115 2.51 -8.01 13.94
CA LEU A 115 1.13 -8.38 13.63
C LEU A 115 1.00 -9.90 13.57
N LYS A 116 0.00 -10.44 14.23
CA LYS A 116 -0.50 -11.79 14.05
C LYS A 116 -1.93 -11.70 13.52
N LEU A 117 -2.20 -12.44 12.45
CA LEU A 117 -3.52 -12.53 11.84
C LEU A 117 -3.99 -13.97 11.91
N ASN A 118 -5.23 -14.19 12.36
CA ASN A 118 -5.93 -15.46 12.20
C ASN A 118 -6.97 -15.31 11.08
N GLN A 119 -7.05 -16.29 10.19
CA GLN A 119 -8.02 -16.29 9.10
C GLN A 119 -9.44 -16.57 9.64
N PRO A 120 -10.49 -16.01 9.01
CA PRO A 120 -11.86 -16.50 9.18
C PRO A 120 -11.96 -18.00 8.88
N SER A 121 -12.90 -18.68 9.53
CA SER A 121 -13.28 -20.05 9.17
C SER A 121 -14.09 -20.07 7.87
N ASP A 122 -14.19 -21.24 7.22
CA ASP A 122 -15.06 -21.40 6.04
C ASP A 122 -16.54 -21.07 6.36
N GLY A 123 -16.96 -21.33 7.59
CA GLY A 123 -18.29 -20.93 8.09
C GLY A 123 -18.46 -19.43 8.19
N ASP A 124 -17.42 -18.71 8.63
CA ASP A 124 -17.41 -17.24 8.66
C ASP A 124 -17.49 -16.65 7.24
N PHE A 125 -16.73 -17.20 6.29
CA PHE A 125 -16.80 -16.78 4.88
C PHE A 125 -18.17 -17.03 4.27
N ALA A 126 -18.76 -18.21 4.53
CA ALA A 126 -20.12 -18.52 4.10
C ALA A 126 -21.16 -17.56 4.71
N GLU A 127 -21.00 -17.17 5.98
CA GLU A 127 -21.87 -16.20 6.61
C GLU A 127 -21.75 -14.81 5.95
N GLU A 128 -20.52 -14.38 5.66
CA GLU A 128 -20.23 -13.07 5.07
C GLU A 128 -20.68 -12.95 3.61
N LEU A 129 -20.91 -14.07 2.92
CA LEU A 129 -21.39 -14.09 1.53
C LEU A 129 -22.71 -13.32 1.35
N LYS A 130 -23.62 -13.37 2.34
CA LYS A 130 -24.89 -12.63 2.32
C LYS A 130 -24.67 -11.11 2.21
N LEU A 131 -23.59 -10.60 2.81
CA LEU A 131 -23.22 -9.18 2.73
C LEU A 131 -22.78 -8.85 1.32
N ILE A 132 -21.91 -9.67 0.71
CA ILE A 132 -21.43 -9.45 -0.67
C ILE A 132 -22.59 -9.38 -1.67
N LEU A 133 -23.53 -10.33 -1.58
CA LEU A 133 -24.71 -10.34 -2.43
C LEU A 133 -25.61 -9.11 -2.20
N GLY A 134 -25.75 -8.65 -0.96
CA GLY A 134 -26.48 -7.41 -0.64
C GLY A 134 -25.80 -6.16 -1.21
N TYR A 135 -24.48 -6.07 -1.11
CA TYR A 135 -23.67 -4.95 -1.62
C TYR A 135 -23.70 -4.85 -3.16
N ALA A 136 -24.09 -5.90 -3.89
CA ALA A 136 -24.21 -5.89 -5.34
C ALA A 136 -25.18 -4.81 -5.86
N THR A 137 -26.15 -4.40 -5.04
CA THR A 137 -27.08 -3.29 -5.37
C THR A 137 -26.39 -1.94 -5.54
N LEU A 138 -25.19 -1.76 -4.97
CA LEU A 138 -24.40 -0.52 -5.05
C LEU A 138 -23.52 -0.43 -6.30
N ARG A 139 -23.41 -1.50 -7.09
CA ARG A 139 -22.48 -1.59 -8.24
C ARG A 139 -22.64 -0.45 -9.26
N PRO A 140 -23.87 -0.06 -9.69
CA PRO A 140 -24.02 1.02 -10.66
C PRO A 140 -23.43 2.36 -10.20
N GLU A 141 -23.59 2.69 -8.91
CA GLU A 141 -23.07 3.94 -8.33
C GLU A 141 -21.55 3.86 -8.09
N ARG A 142 -21.05 2.67 -7.73
CA ARG A 142 -19.64 2.47 -7.32
C ARG A 142 -18.70 2.13 -8.46
N LEU A 143 -19.20 1.71 -9.62
CA LEU A 143 -18.38 1.25 -10.75
C LEU A 143 -17.24 2.22 -11.12
N PRO A 144 -17.45 3.54 -11.28
CA PRO A 144 -16.37 4.44 -11.65
C PRO A 144 -15.27 4.54 -10.60
N GLU A 145 -15.63 4.57 -9.31
CA GLU A 145 -14.66 4.52 -8.22
C GLU A 145 -13.91 3.19 -8.24
N ILE A 146 -14.63 2.07 -8.37
CA ILE A 146 -14.08 0.72 -8.29
C ILE A 146 -13.01 0.50 -9.36
N GLU A 147 -13.31 0.92 -10.60
CA GLU A 147 -12.46 0.76 -11.77
C GLU A 147 -11.15 1.54 -11.62
N VAL A 148 -11.23 2.85 -11.31
CA VAL A 148 -10.04 3.68 -11.15
C VAL A 148 -9.16 3.20 -9.99
N GLN A 149 -9.79 2.79 -8.88
CA GLN A 149 -9.08 2.28 -7.70
C GLN A 149 -8.26 1.01 -7.98
N THR A 150 -8.52 0.28 -9.08
CA THR A 150 -7.70 -0.89 -9.46
C THR A 150 -6.26 -0.53 -9.79
N ALA A 151 -6.02 0.70 -10.23
CA ALA A 151 -4.72 1.16 -10.72
C ALA A 151 -4.21 2.43 -10.01
N ASP A 152 -5.09 3.29 -9.52
CA ASP A 152 -4.72 4.56 -8.89
C ASP A 152 -5.45 4.80 -7.58
N LEU A 153 -4.70 4.70 -6.48
CA LEU A 153 -5.17 5.05 -5.13
C LEU A 153 -4.74 6.45 -4.71
N ILE A 154 -3.59 6.94 -5.18
CA ILE A 154 -3.00 8.20 -4.70
C ILE A 154 -3.88 9.39 -5.07
N SER A 155 -4.50 9.39 -6.25
CA SER A 155 -5.40 10.48 -6.68
C SER A 155 -6.58 10.70 -5.73
N PHE A 156 -7.09 9.64 -5.10
CA PHE A 156 -8.16 9.74 -4.10
C PHE A 156 -7.71 10.41 -2.80
N TYR A 157 -6.42 10.35 -2.46
CA TYR A 157 -5.85 11.09 -1.32
C TYR A 157 -5.41 12.50 -1.72
N ALA A 158 -4.95 12.69 -2.97
CA ALA A 158 -4.58 13.99 -3.51
C ALA A 158 -5.78 14.94 -3.72
N SER A 159 -7.00 14.38 -3.79
CA SER A 159 -8.23 15.18 -3.75
C SER A 159 -8.56 15.71 -2.35
N ILE A 160 -7.99 15.11 -1.30
CA ILE A 160 -8.17 15.50 0.11
C ILE A 160 -7.07 16.45 0.58
N LEU A 161 -5.82 16.22 0.15
CA LEU A 161 -4.64 16.98 0.57
C LEU A 161 -3.87 17.52 -0.64
N PRO A 162 -3.15 18.67 -0.52
CA PRO A 162 -2.40 19.28 -1.62
C PRO A 162 -1.06 18.58 -1.87
N ILE A 163 -1.11 17.30 -2.25
CA ILE A 163 0.05 16.40 -2.38
C ILE A 163 0.33 16.01 -3.85
N GLN A 164 0.00 16.86 -4.80
CA GLN A 164 0.26 16.60 -6.23
C GLN A 164 1.76 16.32 -6.47
N PRO A 165 2.14 15.36 -7.34
CA PRO A 165 3.52 14.92 -7.51
C PRO A 165 4.54 16.04 -7.80
N ALA A 166 4.12 17.08 -8.53
CA ALA A 166 4.98 18.23 -8.83
C ALA A 166 5.28 19.12 -7.62
N ARG A 167 4.42 19.12 -6.59
CA ARG A 167 4.55 19.94 -5.38
C ARG A 167 5.15 19.15 -4.22
N ALA A 168 4.76 17.89 -4.09
CA ALA A 168 5.00 17.07 -2.91
C ALA A 168 5.79 15.82 -3.29
N LYS A 169 6.94 16.01 -3.93
CA LYS A 169 7.72 14.92 -4.54
C LYS A 169 8.11 13.88 -3.50
N MET A 170 8.67 14.27 -2.37
CA MET A 170 9.13 13.36 -1.32
C MET A 170 7.97 12.73 -0.56
N ILE A 171 6.84 13.42 -0.41
CA ILE A 171 5.60 12.78 0.06
C ILE A 171 5.21 11.64 -0.88
N ASN A 172 5.21 11.87 -2.20
CA ASN A 172 4.89 10.82 -3.18
C ASN A 172 5.90 9.66 -3.17
N TYR A 173 7.18 9.91 -2.87
CA TYR A 173 8.14 8.83 -2.65
C TYR A 173 7.72 7.90 -1.49
N LEU A 174 7.18 8.46 -0.41
CA LEU A 174 6.70 7.68 0.74
C LEU A 174 5.37 6.96 0.46
N LEU A 175 4.46 7.59 -0.27
CA LEU A 175 3.19 6.96 -0.65
C LEU A 175 3.44 5.76 -1.57
N GLU A 176 4.31 5.92 -2.55
CA GLU A 176 4.69 4.84 -3.46
C GLU A 176 5.44 3.73 -2.73
N LEU A 177 6.36 4.07 -1.81
CA LEU A 177 7.00 3.09 -0.94
C LEU A 177 5.95 2.32 -0.13
N GLY A 178 4.96 3.01 0.43
CA GLY A 178 3.86 2.40 1.17
C GLY A 178 3.04 1.43 0.32
N LEU A 179 2.69 1.80 -0.91
CA LEU A 179 1.97 0.93 -1.85
C LEU A 179 2.78 -0.31 -2.23
N ASN A 180 4.05 -0.13 -2.58
CA ASN A 180 4.93 -1.23 -2.97
C ASN A 180 5.20 -2.20 -1.81
N LEU A 181 5.43 -1.66 -0.61
CA LEU A 181 5.61 -2.49 0.58
C LEU A 181 4.32 -3.23 0.94
N ALA A 182 3.17 -2.55 0.95
CA ALA A 182 1.87 -3.17 1.19
C ALA A 182 1.62 -4.32 0.21
N THR A 183 1.91 -4.11 -1.08
CA THR A 183 1.76 -5.14 -2.12
C THR A 183 2.67 -6.33 -1.87
N ALA A 184 3.97 -6.10 -1.65
CA ALA A 184 4.94 -7.17 -1.43
C ALA A 184 4.59 -8.01 -0.18
N ILE A 185 4.17 -7.36 0.90
CA ILE A 185 3.83 -8.04 2.16
C ILE A 185 2.49 -8.76 2.05
N VAL A 186 1.44 -8.10 1.55
CA VAL A 186 0.10 -8.70 1.47
C VAL A 186 0.06 -9.92 0.56
N GLN A 187 0.81 -9.92 -0.54
CA GLN A 187 0.86 -11.09 -1.44
C GLN A 187 1.54 -12.30 -0.78
N ARG A 188 2.57 -12.08 0.05
CA ARG A 188 3.19 -13.16 0.84
C ARG A 188 2.23 -13.71 1.91
N VAL A 189 1.46 -12.84 2.56
CA VAL A 189 0.43 -13.24 3.53
C VAL A 189 -0.68 -14.05 2.84
N LYS A 190 -1.16 -13.59 1.67
CA LYS A 190 -2.16 -14.31 0.86
C LYS A 190 -1.68 -15.69 0.43
N LEU A 191 -0.42 -15.79 -0.02
CA LEU A 191 0.17 -17.05 -0.43
C LEU A 191 0.23 -18.06 0.73
N ALA A 192 0.45 -17.58 1.96
CA ALA A 192 0.44 -18.44 3.13
C ALA A 192 -0.99 -18.95 3.44
N PHE A 193 -1.98 -18.05 3.48
CA PHE A 193 -3.35 -18.41 3.84
C PHE A 193 -4.10 -19.22 2.78
N ASP A 194 -3.93 -18.88 1.50
CA ASP A 194 -4.68 -19.45 0.38
C ASP A 194 -6.21 -19.42 0.56
N ALA A 195 -6.72 -18.36 1.18
CA ALA A 195 -8.14 -18.21 1.47
C ALA A 195 -9.01 -18.16 0.19
N PRO A 196 -10.19 -18.80 0.18
CA PRO A 196 -11.07 -18.86 -0.98
C PRO A 196 -11.63 -17.48 -1.33
N ARG A 197 -11.96 -17.27 -2.61
CA ARG A 197 -12.63 -16.07 -3.11
C ARG A 197 -14.16 -16.21 -3.02
N PRO A 198 -14.92 -15.11 -2.98
CA PRO A 198 -16.38 -15.18 -2.90
C PRO A 198 -17.07 -15.98 -4.02
N ASP A 199 -16.57 -15.88 -5.25
CA ASP A 199 -17.13 -16.57 -6.42
C ASP A 199 -16.96 -18.10 -6.35
N VAL A 200 -15.94 -18.60 -5.65
CA VAL A 200 -15.76 -20.03 -5.38
C VAL A 200 -16.86 -20.58 -4.46
N LEU A 201 -17.41 -19.73 -3.58
CA LEU A 201 -18.47 -20.13 -2.65
C LEU A 201 -19.88 -20.05 -3.29
N SER A 202 -20.06 -19.22 -4.33
CA SER A 202 -21.36 -19.09 -5.00
C SER A 202 -21.27 -18.40 -6.37
N ASP A 203 -21.83 -19.07 -7.38
CA ASP A 203 -22.01 -18.56 -8.74
C ASP A 203 -22.90 -17.30 -8.81
N GLN A 204 -23.61 -16.96 -7.73
CA GLN A 204 -24.43 -15.74 -7.65
C GLN A 204 -23.60 -14.48 -7.40
N VAL A 205 -22.32 -14.61 -7.03
CA VAL A 205 -21.45 -13.44 -6.76
C VAL A 205 -21.25 -12.59 -8.00
N GLN A 206 -20.92 -13.22 -9.14
CA GLN A 206 -20.74 -12.57 -10.45
C GLN A 206 -19.97 -11.24 -10.33
N PRO A 207 -18.66 -11.29 -10.02
CA PRO A 207 -17.87 -10.10 -9.74
C PRO A 207 -17.90 -9.11 -10.91
N MET A 208 -17.87 -7.81 -10.61
CA MET A 208 -18.01 -6.76 -11.63
C MET A 208 -16.67 -6.33 -12.27
N ILE A 209 -15.57 -6.89 -11.77
CA ILE A 209 -14.20 -6.73 -12.27
C ILE A 209 -13.56 -8.11 -12.34
N ASP A 210 -12.45 -8.23 -13.06
CA ASP A 210 -11.71 -9.49 -13.16
C ASP A 210 -11.34 -10.03 -11.78
N MET A 211 -11.71 -11.28 -11.52
CA MET A 211 -11.38 -11.96 -10.28
C MET A 211 -9.87 -12.23 -10.21
N PRO A 212 -9.14 -11.72 -9.20
CA PRO A 212 -7.70 -11.96 -9.14
C PRO A 212 -7.39 -13.40 -8.68
N LEU A 213 -6.36 -14.01 -9.27
CA LEU A 213 -6.02 -15.43 -9.12
C LEU A 213 -5.38 -15.82 -7.77
N HIS A 214 -4.94 -14.86 -6.97
CA HIS A 214 -4.39 -15.12 -5.63
C HIS A 214 -5.49 -15.16 -4.56
N GLY A 215 -5.20 -15.69 -3.36
CA GLY A 215 -6.15 -15.77 -2.24
C GLY A 215 -6.81 -14.44 -1.86
N SER A 216 -7.98 -14.51 -1.22
CA SER A 216 -8.82 -13.36 -0.83
C SER A 216 -8.29 -12.64 0.42
N TYR A 217 -7.80 -13.37 1.41
CA TYR A 217 -7.48 -12.85 2.73
C TYR A 217 -5.98 -12.52 2.91
N PRO A 218 -5.63 -11.35 3.47
CA PRO A 218 -6.44 -10.15 3.67
C PRO A 218 -6.56 -9.30 2.38
N SER A 219 -7.43 -8.29 2.36
CA SER A 219 -7.66 -7.44 1.18
C SER A 219 -6.44 -6.57 0.85
N GLY A 220 -5.95 -6.66 -0.40
CA GLY A 220 -4.79 -5.90 -0.88
C GLY A 220 -5.05 -4.40 -0.96
N HIS A 221 -6.19 -4.00 -1.54
CA HIS A 221 -6.58 -2.59 -1.66
C HIS A 221 -6.88 -1.97 -0.29
N ALA A 222 -7.48 -2.73 0.65
CA ALA A 222 -7.63 -2.26 2.02
C ALA A 222 -6.27 -2.02 2.68
N THR A 223 -5.32 -2.96 2.52
CA THR A 223 -3.95 -2.81 3.03
C THR A 223 -3.26 -1.57 2.48
N GLN A 224 -3.29 -1.37 1.17
CA GLN A 224 -2.71 -0.20 0.52
C GLN A 224 -3.36 1.11 0.99
N ALA A 225 -4.70 1.18 0.97
CA ALA A 225 -5.43 2.39 1.32
C ALA A 225 -5.24 2.80 2.79
N PHE A 226 -5.27 1.84 3.72
CA PHE A 226 -4.99 2.12 5.13
C PHE A 226 -3.52 2.45 5.39
N THR A 227 -2.58 1.91 4.59
CA THR A 227 -1.17 2.33 4.62
C THR A 227 -1.04 3.81 4.25
N LEU A 228 -1.64 4.22 3.13
CA LEU A 228 -1.62 5.61 2.68
C LEU A 228 -2.28 6.55 3.69
N ALA A 229 -3.46 6.20 4.19
CA ALA A 229 -4.19 7.02 5.17
C ALA A 229 -3.39 7.21 6.46
N MET A 230 -2.77 6.15 6.97
CA MET A 230 -1.96 6.24 8.20
C MET A 230 -0.64 7.00 7.96
N LEU A 231 0.07 6.76 6.86
CA LEU A 231 1.28 7.53 6.51
C LEU A 231 0.99 9.02 6.42
N LEU A 232 -0.06 9.41 5.68
CA LEU A 232 -0.47 10.81 5.58
C LEU A 232 -0.90 11.37 6.93
N THR A 233 -1.61 10.60 7.76
CA THR A 233 -1.98 11.04 9.11
C THR A 233 -0.74 11.32 9.95
N ILE A 234 0.27 10.44 9.93
CA ILE A 234 1.52 10.65 10.68
C ILE A 234 2.30 11.85 10.12
N LEU A 235 2.48 11.92 8.80
CA LEU A 235 3.27 12.95 8.13
C LEU A 235 2.70 14.36 8.30
N THR A 236 1.37 14.49 8.26
CA THR A 236 0.71 15.79 8.18
C THR A 236 0.42 16.43 9.54
N ARG A 237 0.48 15.63 10.62
CA ARG A 237 0.23 16.11 11.98
C ARG A 237 1.30 17.10 12.45
N LYS A 238 0.89 18.08 13.25
CA LYS A 238 1.85 18.93 13.98
C LYS A 238 2.54 18.05 15.05
N ARG A 239 3.69 18.48 15.59
CA ARG A 239 4.42 17.71 16.62
C ARG A 239 3.56 17.56 17.87
N GLU A 240 2.72 16.53 17.88
CA GLU A 240 1.85 16.17 18.99
C GLU A 240 2.60 15.26 19.96
N ALA A 241 2.21 15.29 21.24
CA ALA A 241 2.85 14.51 22.29
C ALA A 241 2.59 13.00 22.18
N HIS A 242 1.58 12.59 21.41
CA HIS A 242 1.13 11.20 21.32
C HIS A 242 1.15 10.71 19.87
N SER A 243 1.20 9.38 19.72
CA SER A 243 1.18 8.71 18.42
C SER A 243 -0.07 9.00 17.61
N ALA A 244 0.05 8.81 16.29
CA ALA A 244 -1.08 8.98 15.40
C ALA A 244 -2.21 8.00 15.77
N ARG A 245 -3.45 8.51 15.81
CA ARG A 245 -4.65 7.71 16.09
C ARG A 245 -5.55 7.73 14.86
N ILE A 246 -6.23 6.61 14.65
CA ILE A 246 -7.31 6.49 13.67
C ILE A 246 -8.54 7.15 14.27
N LYS A 247 -9.27 7.89 13.45
CA LYS A 247 -10.49 8.55 13.87
C LYS A 247 -11.60 8.36 12.84
N PRO A 248 -12.85 8.13 13.26
CA PRO A 248 -13.97 7.90 12.34
C PRO A 248 -14.37 9.15 11.55
N ASP A 249 -13.97 10.35 11.99
CA ASP A 249 -14.20 11.63 11.31
C ASP A 249 -13.09 12.03 10.32
N SER A 250 -11.97 11.29 10.29
CA SER A 250 -10.86 11.55 9.36
C SER A 250 -11.24 11.21 7.92
N GLN A 251 -11.16 12.19 7.03
CA GLN A 251 -11.40 11.98 5.59
C GLN A 251 -10.44 10.96 4.97
N LEU A 252 -9.18 10.91 5.44
CA LEU A 252 -8.19 9.94 4.96
C LEU A 252 -8.62 8.50 5.26
N PHE A 253 -9.09 8.23 6.48
CA PHE A 253 -9.55 6.90 6.87
C PHE A 253 -10.93 6.56 6.32
N ARG A 254 -11.80 7.56 6.11
CA ARG A 254 -13.06 7.37 5.38
C ARG A 254 -12.83 6.97 3.93
N MET A 255 -11.86 7.60 3.26
CA MET A 255 -11.45 7.19 1.91
C MET A 255 -10.87 5.77 1.90
N ALA A 256 -10.03 5.42 2.88
CA ALA A 256 -9.49 4.06 3.00
C ALA A 256 -10.60 3.01 3.22
N ALA A 257 -11.54 3.30 4.11
CA ALA A 257 -12.68 2.42 4.37
C ALA A 257 -13.59 2.29 3.15
N ARG A 258 -13.75 3.38 2.37
CA ARG A 258 -14.50 3.37 1.11
C ARG A 258 -13.86 2.49 0.04
N ILE A 259 -12.55 2.62 -0.16
CA ILE A 259 -11.79 1.76 -1.08
C ILE A 259 -11.91 0.28 -0.68
N ALA A 260 -11.85 -0.01 0.62
CA ALA A 260 -12.02 -1.37 1.14
C ALA A 260 -13.44 -1.90 0.88
N ALA A 261 -14.49 -1.17 1.26
CA ALA A 261 -15.88 -1.54 1.02
C ALA A 261 -16.20 -1.71 -0.48
N ASN A 262 -15.59 -0.91 -1.35
CA ASN A 262 -15.71 -1.03 -2.80
C ASN A 262 -15.23 -2.39 -3.32
N ARG A 263 -14.34 -3.09 -2.60
CA ARG A 263 -13.95 -4.46 -2.97
C ARG A 263 -15.02 -5.50 -2.62
N THR A 264 -15.78 -5.28 -1.55
CA THR A 264 -17.00 -6.06 -1.23
C THR A 264 -18.08 -5.82 -2.28
N VAL A 265 -18.33 -4.54 -2.65
CA VAL A 265 -19.26 -4.18 -3.74
C VAL A 265 -18.88 -4.88 -5.05
N ALA A 266 -17.59 -4.90 -5.36
CA ALA A 266 -17.07 -5.52 -6.57
C ALA A 266 -17.22 -7.05 -6.59
N GLY A 267 -17.49 -7.68 -5.45
CA GLY A 267 -17.64 -9.13 -5.31
C GLY A 267 -16.32 -9.89 -5.21
N VAL A 268 -15.20 -9.23 -4.90
CA VAL A 268 -13.85 -9.86 -4.92
C VAL A 268 -13.26 -10.10 -3.54
N HIS A 269 -13.86 -9.53 -2.48
CA HIS A 269 -13.39 -9.63 -1.09
C HIS A 269 -14.55 -9.74 -0.11
N PHE A 270 -14.31 -10.45 0.99
CA PHE A 270 -15.20 -10.49 2.15
C PHE A 270 -14.95 -9.28 3.07
N PRO A 271 -15.93 -8.85 3.89
CA PRO A 271 -15.71 -7.81 4.90
C PRO A 271 -14.57 -8.11 5.88
N SER A 272 -14.38 -9.37 6.29
CA SER A 272 -13.24 -9.79 7.15
C SER A 272 -11.87 -9.60 6.48
N ASP A 273 -11.79 -9.73 5.14
CA ASP A 273 -10.59 -9.39 4.37
C ASP A 273 -10.23 -7.91 4.56
N SER A 274 -11.24 -7.04 4.62
CA SER A 274 -11.09 -5.59 4.68
C SER A 274 -10.55 -5.12 6.03
N VAL A 275 -11.07 -5.62 7.16
CA VAL A 275 -10.52 -5.29 8.49
C VAL A 275 -9.08 -5.76 8.63
N SER A 276 -8.79 -6.97 8.18
CA SER A 276 -7.46 -7.56 8.31
C SER A 276 -6.45 -6.83 7.42
N GLY A 277 -6.89 -6.42 6.22
CA GLY A 277 -6.12 -5.54 5.36
C GLY A 277 -5.89 -4.17 6.00
N ALA A 278 -6.91 -3.58 6.63
CA ALA A 278 -6.76 -2.32 7.34
C ALA A 278 -5.68 -2.41 8.45
N LEU A 279 -5.77 -3.43 9.32
CA LEU A 279 -4.80 -3.66 10.39
C LEU A 279 -3.37 -3.87 9.86
N LEU A 280 -3.21 -4.66 8.79
CA LEU A 280 -1.92 -4.83 8.13
C LEU A 280 -1.40 -3.50 7.58
N GLY A 281 -2.23 -2.71 6.88
CA GLY A 281 -1.83 -1.44 6.31
C GLY A 281 -1.43 -0.40 7.37
N ILE A 282 -2.18 -0.32 8.46
CA ILE A 282 -1.86 0.51 9.62
C ILE A 282 -0.51 0.11 10.21
N THR A 283 -0.28 -1.19 10.38
CA THR A 283 0.98 -1.73 10.92
C THR A 283 2.16 -1.36 10.04
N LEU A 284 2.04 -1.53 8.72
CA LEU A 284 3.10 -1.21 7.76
C LEU A 284 3.43 0.29 7.74
N ALA A 285 2.42 1.16 7.76
CA ALA A 285 2.64 2.60 7.82
C ALA A 285 3.36 3.03 9.11
N ARG A 286 2.98 2.44 10.25
CA ARG A 286 3.65 2.66 11.54
C ARG A 286 5.08 2.14 11.51
N TRP A 287 5.31 0.97 10.92
CA TRP A 287 6.66 0.42 10.78
C TRP A 287 7.57 1.30 9.90
N ILE A 288 7.06 1.82 8.78
CA ILE A 288 7.75 2.83 7.97
C ILE A 288 8.11 4.05 8.83
N ALA A 289 7.19 4.54 9.67
CA ALA A 289 7.46 5.68 10.55
C ALA A 289 8.53 5.37 11.62
N ILE A 290 8.54 4.16 12.20
CA ILE A 290 9.60 3.70 13.11
C ILE A 290 10.95 3.67 12.39
N ARG A 291 11.02 3.06 11.19
CA ARG A 291 12.23 3.00 10.38
C ARG A 291 12.69 4.37 9.89
N ALA A 292 11.78 5.34 9.75
CA ALA A 292 12.11 6.73 9.45
C ALA A 292 12.61 7.53 10.67
N GLY A 293 12.53 6.99 11.89
CA GLY A 293 12.82 7.72 13.12
C GLY A 293 11.81 8.83 13.37
N ALA A 294 10.54 8.63 13.00
CA ALA A 294 9.48 9.60 13.24
C ALA A 294 9.25 9.81 14.74
N VAL A 295 9.29 11.07 15.17
CA VAL A 295 9.16 11.44 16.58
C VAL A 295 7.73 11.22 17.09
N ASN A 296 7.61 10.74 18.33
CA ASN A 296 6.34 10.46 19.02
C ASN A 296 5.43 9.48 18.27
N GLN A 297 6.01 8.53 17.54
CA GLN A 297 5.28 7.45 16.87
C GLN A 297 5.63 6.10 17.47
N ASP A 298 4.67 5.19 17.43
CA ASP A 298 4.79 3.81 17.89
C ASP A 298 4.29 2.83 16.81
N CYS A 299 4.73 1.58 16.93
CA CYS A 299 4.22 0.44 16.17
C CYS A 299 3.81 -0.64 17.19
N PRO A 300 2.62 -0.56 17.79
CA PRO A 300 2.14 -1.60 18.70
C PRO A 300 2.03 -2.94 17.99
N SER A 301 2.35 -4.00 18.70
CA SER A 301 2.04 -5.37 18.27
C SER A 301 0.53 -5.58 18.26
N TYR A 302 0.00 -6.18 17.21
CA TYR A 302 -1.42 -6.58 17.14
C TYR A 302 -1.54 -8.10 17.02
N ASP A 303 -2.42 -8.72 17.80
CA ASP A 303 -2.88 -10.11 17.61
C ASP A 303 -4.37 -10.08 17.30
N PHE A 304 -4.72 -10.27 16.03
CA PHE A 304 -6.08 -10.16 15.53
C PHE A 304 -6.66 -11.53 15.18
N ASP A 305 -7.83 -11.82 15.74
CA ASP A 305 -8.61 -13.01 15.43
C ASP A 305 -9.86 -12.65 14.62
N ALA A 306 -9.80 -12.89 13.31
CA ALA A 306 -10.90 -12.55 12.41
C ALA A 306 -12.17 -13.39 12.66
N ARG A 307 -12.06 -14.54 13.33
CA ARG A 307 -13.21 -15.38 13.71
C ARG A 307 -14.10 -14.64 14.72
N LEU A 308 -13.48 -13.86 15.60
CA LEU A 308 -14.16 -13.06 16.62
C LEU A 308 -14.59 -11.66 16.11
N TRP A 309 -14.36 -11.33 14.82
CA TRP A 309 -14.68 -10.00 14.31
C TRP A 309 -16.16 -9.65 14.45
N GLY A 310 -17.08 -10.61 14.38
CA GLY A 310 -18.52 -10.38 14.56
C GLY A 310 -18.93 -10.15 16.01
N ASP A 311 -18.11 -10.57 16.98
CA ASP A 311 -18.47 -10.53 18.40
C ASP A 311 -18.66 -9.11 18.90
N GLN A 312 -19.62 -8.92 19.80
CA GLN A 312 -19.98 -7.61 20.38
C GLN A 312 -20.40 -6.52 19.36
N ALA A 313 -20.52 -6.83 18.04
CA ALA A 313 -21.17 -5.91 17.11
C ALA A 313 -22.66 -5.80 17.43
N PRO A 314 -23.28 -4.66 17.07
CA PRO A 314 -24.72 -4.58 16.90
C PRO A 314 -25.24 -5.72 16.02
N GLY A 315 -26.04 -6.61 16.62
CA GLY A 315 -26.63 -7.77 15.93
C GLY A 315 -25.64 -8.88 15.54
N GLY A 316 -24.41 -8.89 16.07
CA GLY A 316 -23.38 -9.87 15.70
C GLY A 316 -22.90 -9.73 14.26
N ASN A 317 -23.12 -8.57 13.62
CA ASN A 317 -22.80 -8.36 12.21
C ASN A 317 -21.29 -8.46 11.96
N ARG A 318 -20.88 -9.21 10.92
CA ARG A 318 -19.48 -9.36 10.50
C ARG A 318 -19.02 -8.32 9.45
N ASP A 319 -19.88 -7.37 9.09
CA ASP A 319 -19.55 -6.32 8.12
C ASP A 319 -18.37 -5.41 8.58
N PHE A 320 -17.76 -4.73 7.63
CA PHE A 320 -16.64 -3.81 7.85
C PHE A 320 -17.10 -2.35 7.76
N TYR A 321 -16.93 -1.62 8.85
CA TYR A 321 -17.15 -0.18 8.88
C TYR A 321 -16.14 0.51 9.80
N LEU A 322 -15.72 1.71 9.41
CA LEU A 322 -14.62 2.44 10.04
C LEU A 322 -14.83 2.71 11.53
N ALA A 323 -16.07 2.98 11.96
CA ALA A 323 -16.37 3.23 13.36
C ALA A 323 -15.98 2.02 14.23
N ARG A 324 -16.38 0.80 13.83
CA ARG A 324 -16.00 -0.41 14.55
C ARG A 324 -14.50 -0.65 14.58
N LEU A 325 -13.81 -0.43 13.46
CA LEU A 325 -12.35 -0.53 13.44
C LEU A 325 -11.73 0.44 14.47
N CYS A 326 -12.26 1.66 14.60
CA CYS A 326 -11.82 2.60 15.62
C CYS A 326 -12.12 2.08 17.03
N ASP A 327 -13.32 1.56 17.29
CA ASP A 327 -13.71 1.05 18.61
C ASP A 327 -12.79 -0.11 19.03
N VAL A 328 -12.56 -1.07 18.14
CA VAL A 328 -11.68 -2.23 18.37
C VAL A 328 -10.23 -1.80 18.66
N LEU A 329 -9.73 -0.75 18.01
CA LEU A 329 -8.39 -0.23 18.22
C LEU A 329 -8.23 0.65 19.47
N ASN A 330 -9.32 1.13 20.07
CA ASN A 330 -9.28 2.09 21.18
C ASN A 330 -9.76 1.50 22.51
N ASP A 331 -10.76 0.62 22.50
CA ASP A 331 -11.47 0.22 23.71
C ASP A 331 -11.15 -1.22 24.18
N GLY A 332 -10.27 -1.91 23.46
CA GLY A 332 -9.87 -3.29 23.77
C GLY A 332 -11.01 -4.27 23.51
N HIS A 333 -10.83 -5.16 22.53
CA HIS A 333 -11.89 -6.03 22.05
C HIS A 333 -11.42 -7.49 22.01
N PRO A 334 -12.27 -8.50 22.25
CA PRO A 334 -11.86 -9.91 22.21
C PRO A 334 -11.16 -10.33 20.92
N CYS A 335 -11.51 -9.71 19.78
CA CYS A 335 -10.92 -9.98 18.48
C CYS A 335 -9.55 -9.33 18.25
N LEU A 336 -9.10 -8.38 19.09
CA LEU A 336 -7.83 -7.70 18.93
C LEU A 336 -7.12 -7.48 20.27
N GLN A 337 -5.99 -8.15 20.44
CA GLN A 337 -5.07 -7.86 21.54
C GLN A 337 -4.00 -6.88 21.05
N ILE A 338 -3.79 -5.81 21.82
CA ILE A 338 -2.79 -4.78 21.54
C ILE A 338 -1.63 -4.96 22.53
N GLY A 339 -0.47 -5.38 22.01
CA GLY A 339 0.75 -5.56 22.76
C GLY A 339 1.62 -4.30 22.84
N ALA A 340 2.81 -4.45 23.42
CA ALA A 340 3.78 -3.36 23.54
C ALA A 340 4.21 -2.81 22.17
N ALA A 341 4.63 -1.55 22.16
CA ALA A 341 5.23 -0.92 20.99
C ALA A 341 6.54 -1.62 20.62
N VAL A 342 6.64 -2.02 19.36
CA VAL A 342 7.83 -2.59 18.76
C VAL A 342 8.72 -1.47 18.24
N THR A 343 9.99 -1.52 18.61
CA THR A 343 11.03 -0.59 18.14
C THR A 343 11.88 -1.26 17.06
N GLY A 344 12.63 -0.46 16.32
CA GLY A 344 13.55 -0.95 15.30
C GLY A 344 14.57 0.11 14.90
N PRO A 345 15.63 -0.29 14.20
CA PRO A 345 16.71 0.61 13.84
C PRO A 345 16.25 1.57 12.74
N VAL A 346 16.70 2.82 12.82
CA VAL A 346 16.39 3.83 11.82
C VAL A 346 17.15 3.53 10.53
N SER A 347 16.45 3.48 9.39
CA SER A 347 17.07 3.45 8.06
C SER A 347 17.45 4.89 7.66
N PRO A 348 18.75 5.19 7.44
CA PRO A 348 19.18 6.54 7.09
C PRO A 348 18.56 7.08 5.80
N VAL A 349 18.28 6.20 4.83
CA VAL A 349 17.68 6.60 3.55
C VAL A 349 16.17 6.88 3.71
N VAL A 350 15.43 6.01 4.41
CA VAL A 350 14.00 6.23 4.68
C VAL A 350 13.81 7.47 5.54
N LYS A 351 14.63 7.66 6.58
CA LYS A 351 14.64 8.87 7.40
C LYS A 351 14.86 10.14 6.57
N GLY A 352 15.85 10.12 5.67
CA GLY A 352 16.14 11.30 4.86
C GLY A 352 14.97 11.68 3.93
N VAL A 353 14.29 10.69 3.32
CA VAL A 353 13.07 10.94 2.52
C VAL A 353 11.95 11.48 3.41
N TRP A 354 11.77 10.91 4.60
CA TRP A 354 10.79 11.36 5.58
C TRP A 354 10.99 12.81 6.02
N ASP A 355 12.21 13.19 6.37
CA ASP A 355 12.54 14.54 6.79
C ASP A 355 12.27 15.57 5.66
N MET A 356 12.64 15.23 4.41
CA MET A 356 12.34 16.09 3.25
C MET A 356 10.82 16.16 2.98
N ALA A 357 10.07 15.06 3.11
CA ALA A 357 8.62 15.06 2.96
C ALA A 357 7.92 15.92 4.05
N ARG A 358 8.45 15.90 5.27
CA ARG A 358 8.00 16.77 6.37
C ARG A 358 8.28 18.24 6.10
N GLU A 359 9.42 18.54 5.48
CA GLU A 359 9.76 19.90 5.02
C GLU A 359 8.81 20.37 3.92
N GLU A 360 8.57 19.55 2.88
CA GLU A 360 7.59 19.83 1.82
C GLU A 360 6.20 20.11 2.41
N TRP A 361 5.74 19.28 3.35
CA TRP A 361 4.47 19.52 4.02
C TRP A 361 4.45 20.84 4.80
N GLY A 362 5.55 21.20 5.45
CA GLY A 362 5.71 22.46 6.18
C GLY A 362 5.58 23.69 5.27
N GLN A 363 6.06 23.58 4.03
CA GLN A 363 6.09 24.65 3.02
C GLN A 363 4.84 24.69 2.12
N ARG A 364 3.82 23.85 2.36
CA ARG A 364 2.66 23.73 1.45
C ARG A 364 1.84 25.02 1.22
N TRP A 365 2.03 26.04 2.04
CA TRP A 365 1.34 27.34 1.97
C TRP A 365 2.25 28.51 1.58
N SER A 366 3.55 28.26 1.42
CA SER A 366 4.55 29.23 0.97
C SER A 366 4.90 28.96 -0.47
#